data_AF-A0A9P9I448-F1
#
_entry.id   AF-A0A9P9I448-F1
#
_cell.length_a   1.000
_cell.length_b   1.000
_cell.length_c   1.000
_cell.angle_alpha   90.00
_cell.angle_beta   90.00
_cell.angle_gamma   90.00
#
_symmetry.space_group_name_H-M   'P 1'
#
loop_
_entity.id
_entity.type
_entity.pdbx_description
1 polymer ?
#
loop_
_entity_poly.entity_id
_entity_poly.type
_entity_poly.pdbx_seq_one_letter_code
_entity_poly.pdbx_strand_id
1 'polypeptide(L)'
;MSAPLETDVSRRSGLARATLAHGPRAQQQQQALLDKPSDEYLDAVEAEWNKRLDAEVEVLVDGMNDLVAIAAIGDKDKFHIAQEAFQAQCRAEAMVRSANSLFSMTHALKLMLLIGDESQLVRQRNDELTRVRGEVHADKKRSAEIIDELLHDDIMVLHGEDELAAQLETQTTLVGSGTGSVAETMVNT
;
A
#
# COMPACT_ATOMS: atom_id res chain seq x y z
N MET A 1 -12.08 41.61 -15.59
CA MET A 1 -11.11 40.50 -15.64
C MET A 1 -10.66 40.27 -14.21
N SER A 2 -11.28 39.32 -13.52
CA SER A 2 -11.07 39.06 -12.09
C SER A 2 -9.86 38.15 -11.90
N ALA A 3 -8.95 38.53 -11.01
CA ALA A 3 -7.83 37.68 -10.62
C ALA A 3 -8.33 36.46 -9.83
N PRO A 4 -7.74 35.26 -10.02
CA PRO A 4 -8.09 34.08 -9.24
C PRO A 4 -7.62 34.24 -7.78
N LEU A 5 -8.42 33.70 -6.84
CA LEU A 5 -8.07 33.62 -5.42
C LEU A 5 -6.93 32.62 -5.25
N GLU A 6 -5.74 33.15 -5.01
CA GLU A 6 -4.53 32.36 -4.74
C GLU A 6 -4.57 31.88 -3.28
N THR A 7 -4.95 30.62 -3.09
CA THR A 7 -4.95 29.96 -1.77
C THR A 7 -3.51 29.64 -1.37
N ASP A 8 -3.07 30.24 -0.27
CA ASP A 8 -1.76 30.04 0.38
C ASP A 8 -1.67 28.65 1.02
N VAL A 9 -1.47 27.61 0.20
CA VAL A 9 -1.32 26.21 0.65
C VAL A 9 0.14 25.74 0.71
N SER A 10 1.10 26.60 0.36
CA SER A 10 2.52 26.22 0.27
C SER A 10 3.45 26.94 1.24
N ARG A 11 2.95 27.84 2.11
CA ARG A 11 3.73 28.23 3.28
C ARG A 11 3.74 27.09 4.29
N ARG A 12 4.73 26.21 4.14
CA ARG A 12 5.23 25.31 5.20
C ARG A 12 5.24 26.11 6.50
N SER A 13 4.33 25.74 7.39
CA SER A 13 4.21 26.24 8.75
C SER A 13 5.61 26.40 9.37
N GLY A 14 5.97 27.65 9.69
CA GLY A 14 7.21 28.02 10.37
C GLY A 14 7.20 27.63 11.84
N LEU A 15 6.77 26.41 12.16
CA LEU A 15 6.92 25.85 13.50
C LEU A 15 8.35 25.37 13.66
N ALA A 16 8.97 25.81 14.76
CA ALA A 16 10.26 25.32 15.20
C ALA A 16 10.23 23.78 15.15
N ARG A 17 11.09 23.19 14.31
CA ARG A 17 11.38 21.75 14.35
C ARG A 17 11.93 21.47 15.75
N ALA A 18 11.08 20.98 16.64
CA ALA A 18 11.53 20.26 17.81
C ALA A 18 12.24 19.01 17.28
N THR A 19 13.55 19.12 17.04
CA THR A 19 14.43 17.97 16.93
C THR A 19 14.39 17.31 18.31
N LEU A 20 13.41 16.43 18.52
CA LEU A 20 13.48 15.40 19.54
C LEU A 20 14.72 14.58 19.16
N ALA A 21 15.87 14.99 19.70
CA ALA A 21 17.05 14.17 19.73
C ALA A 21 16.68 12.94 20.56
N HIS A 22 16.10 11.94 19.91
CA HIS A 22 16.02 10.59 20.43
C HIS A 22 17.47 10.19 20.67
N GLY A 23 17.89 10.24 21.94
CA GLY A 23 19.22 9.80 22.31
C GLY A 23 19.43 8.36 21.85
N PRO A 24 20.68 7.93 21.60
CA PRO A 24 20.99 6.60 21.07
C PRO A 24 20.39 5.45 21.90
N ARG A 25 20.10 5.67 23.19
CA ARG A 25 19.38 4.74 24.06
C ARG A 25 17.92 4.47 23.67
N ALA A 26 17.18 5.50 23.28
CA ALA A 26 15.78 5.35 22.85
C ALA A 26 15.71 4.61 21.50
N GLN A 27 16.64 4.91 20.59
CA GLN A 27 16.76 4.19 19.32
C GLN A 27 17.17 2.72 19.51
N GLN A 28 18.11 2.43 20.42
CA GLN A 28 18.51 1.05 20.73
C GLN A 28 17.39 0.22 21.35
N GLN A 29 16.60 0.79 22.26
CA GLN A 29 15.44 0.06 22.82
C GLN A 29 14.38 -0.23 21.75
N GLN A 30 14.17 0.70 20.83
CA GLN A 30 13.19 0.53 19.77
C GLN A 30 13.66 -0.47 18.70
N GLN A 31 14.96 -0.52 18.40
CA GLN A 31 15.58 -1.52 17.52
C GLN A 31 15.56 -2.92 18.14
N ALA A 32 15.90 -3.05 19.42
CA ALA A 32 15.85 -4.33 20.13
C ALA A 32 14.42 -4.88 20.29
N LEU A 33 13.40 -4.01 20.23
CA LEU A 33 12.00 -4.43 20.22
C LEU A 33 11.59 -4.98 18.84
N LEU A 34 12.09 -4.39 17.75
CA LEU A 34 11.78 -4.79 16.37
C LEU A 34 12.44 -6.10 15.93
N ASP A 35 13.53 -6.50 16.59
CA ASP A 35 14.23 -7.77 16.31
C ASP A 35 13.56 -8.99 16.98
N LYS A 36 12.49 -8.78 17.77
CA LYS A 36 11.73 -9.85 18.43
C LYS A 36 10.74 -10.53 17.48
N PRO A 37 10.37 -11.80 17.73
CA PRO A 37 9.30 -12.44 16.99
C PRO A 37 8.00 -11.62 17.10
N SER A 38 7.20 -11.62 16.01
CA SER A 38 6.02 -10.75 15.86
C SER A 38 5.06 -10.82 17.05
N ASP A 39 4.85 -12.00 17.63
CA ASP A 39 3.93 -12.17 18.77
C ASP A 39 4.49 -11.54 20.05
N GLU A 40 5.77 -11.74 20.35
CA GLU A 40 6.42 -11.13 21.52
C GLU A 40 6.52 -9.60 21.39
N TYR A 41 6.64 -9.08 20.18
CA TYR A 41 6.58 -7.64 19.90
C TYR A 41 5.19 -7.07 20.23
N LEU A 42 4.12 -7.72 19.78
CA LEU A 42 2.75 -7.28 20.03
C LEU A 42 2.40 -7.32 21.51
N ASP A 43 2.78 -8.40 22.22
CA ASP A 43 2.59 -8.52 23.66
C ASP A 43 3.33 -7.42 24.44
N ALA A 44 4.55 -7.09 24.02
CA ALA A 44 5.33 -6.03 24.66
C ALA A 44 4.71 -4.63 24.42
N VAL A 45 4.20 -4.38 23.23
CA VAL A 45 3.49 -3.13 22.90
C VAL A 45 2.20 -3.03 23.71
N GLU A 46 1.41 -4.10 23.78
CA GLU A 46 0.18 -4.14 24.59
C GLU A 46 0.48 -3.86 26.07
N ALA A 47 1.49 -4.53 26.64
CA ALA A 47 1.90 -4.31 28.02
C ALA A 47 2.37 -2.87 28.28
N GLU A 48 3.08 -2.24 27.33
CA GLU A 48 3.48 -0.84 27.44
C GLU A 48 2.28 0.11 27.46
N TRP A 49 1.30 -0.11 26.58
CA TRP A 49 0.08 0.69 26.54
C TRP A 49 -0.77 0.52 27.80
N ASN A 50 -0.92 -0.71 28.29
CA ASN A 50 -1.61 -0.98 29.55
C ASN A 50 -0.93 -0.28 30.72
N LYS A 51 0.41 -0.37 30.81
CA LYS A 51 1.17 0.31 31.86
C LYS A 51 0.99 1.84 31.82
N ARG A 52 0.96 2.44 30.63
CA ARG A 52 0.73 3.89 30.46
C ARG A 52 -0.70 4.28 30.83
N LEU A 53 -1.67 3.47 30.42
CA LEU A 53 -3.09 3.65 30.77
C LEU A 53 -3.29 3.60 32.28
N ASP A 54 -2.75 2.57 32.93
CA ASP A 54 -2.87 2.37 34.38
C ASP A 54 -2.28 3.56 35.16
N ALA A 55 -1.11 4.06 34.74
CA ALA A 55 -0.48 5.21 35.40
C ALA A 55 -1.35 6.48 35.33
N GLU A 56 -1.99 6.76 34.19
CA GLU A 56 -2.86 7.93 34.05
C GLU A 56 -4.19 7.77 34.80
N VAL A 57 -4.71 6.55 34.89
CA VAL A 57 -5.91 6.23 35.68
C VAL A 57 -5.61 6.33 37.17
N GLU A 58 -4.45 5.86 37.63
CA GLU A 58 -4.00 5.98 39.02
C GLU A 58 -3.94 7.44 39.45
N VAL A 59 -3.33 8.32 38.63
CA VAL A 59 -3.30 9.77 38.90
C VAL A 59 -4.70 10.36 39.02
N LEU A 60 -5.66 9.89 38.23
CA LEU A 60 -7.04 10.38 38.28
C LEU A 60 -7.76 9.91 39.56
N VAL A 61 -7.60 8.64 39.94
CA VAL A 61 -8.21 8.05 41.14
C VAL A 61 -7.62 8.66 42.40
N ASP A 62 -6.30 8.74 42.49
CA ASP A 62 -5.59 9.34 43.62
C ASP A 62 -5.90 10.83 43.73
N GLY A 63 -5.92 11.55 42.60
CA GLY A 63 -6.33 12.95 42.56
C GLY A 63 -7.75 13.17 43.08
N MET A 64 -8.70 12.28 42.76
CA MET A 64 -10.07 12.36 43.27
C MET A 64 -10.13 12.05 44.77
N ASN A 65 -9.43 11.03 45.24
CA ASN A 65 -9.35 10.69 46.67
C ASN A 65 -8.78 11.86 47.49
N ASP A 66 -7.72 12.51 46.99
CA ASP A 66 -7.13 13.67 47.63
C ASP A 66 -8.09 14.87 47.67
N LEU A 67 -8.84 15.12 46.58
CA LEU A 67 -9.86 16.18 46.56
C LEU A 67 -10.99 15.94 47.55
N VAL A 68 -11.46 14.69 47.66
CA VAL A 68 -12.48 14.30 48.65
C VAL A 68 -11.93 14.47 50.08
N ALA A 69 -10.67 14.10 50.31
CA ALA A 69 -10.02 14.29 51.61
C ALA A 69 -9.89 15.78 51.97
N ILE A 70 -9.51 16.64 51.02
CA ILE A 70 -9.45 18.09 51.21
C ILE A 70 -10.84 18.69 51.44
N ALA A 71 -11.87 18.17 50.76
CA ALA A 71 -13.25 18.64 50.90
C ALA A 71 -13.93 18.20 52.22
N ALA A 72 -13.33 17.28 52.98
CA ALA A 72 -13.86 16.83 54.25
C ALA A 72 -14.04 18.02 55.21
N ILE A 73 -15.22 18.11 55.81
CA ILE A 73 -15.63 19.20 56.69
C ILE A 73 -14.95 19.02 58.05
N GLY A 74 -14.23 20.04 58.52
CA GLY A 74 -13.58 20.10 59.84
C GLY A 74 -13.33 21.55 60.26
N ASP A 75 -12.88 21.77 61.50
CA ASP A 75 -12.47 23.09 61.96
C ASP A 75 -11.17 23.51 61.25
N LYS A 76 -11.29 24.42 60.28
CA LYS A 76 -10.19 24.87 59.43
C LYS A 76 -9.92 26.35 59.64
N ASP A 77 -8.66 26.70 59.89
CA ASP A 77 -8.19 28.09 59.93
C ASP A 77 -8.13 28.69 58.52
N LYS A 78 -8.28 30.02 58.40
CA LYS A 78 -8.20 30.79 57.15
C LYS A 78 -6.97 30.44 56.32
N PHE A 79 -5.82 30.23 56.96
CA PHE A 79 -4.58 29.87 56.27
C PHE A 79 -4.58 28.43 55.75
N HIS A 80 -5.17 27.50 56.50
CA HIS A 80 -5.37 26.12 56.05
C HIS A 80 -6.33 26.06 54.85
N ILE A 81 -7.42 26.83 54.88
CA ILE A 81 -8.37 26.92 53.75
C ILE A 81 -7.66 27.41 52.48
N ALA A 82 -6.79 28.43 52.59
CA ALA A 82 -6.04 28.93 51.44
C ALA A 82 -5.05 27.90 50.89
N GLN A 83 -4.37 27.15 51.77
CA GLN A 83 -3.43 26.09 51.38
C GLN A 83 -4.16 24.91 50.71
N GLU A 84 -5.27 24.47 51.30
CA GLU A 84 -6.14 23.42 50.77
C GLU A 84 -6.72 23.80 49.41
N ALA A 85 -7.15 25.04 49.22
CA ALA A 85 -7.66 25.53 47.94
C ALA A 85 -6.58 25.48 46.84
N PHE A 86 -5.35 25.87 47.16
CA PHE A 86 -4.23 25.74 46.22
C PHE A 86 -3.91 24.28 45.90
N GLN A 87 -3.87 23.42 46.92
CA GLN A 87 -3.65 21.99 46.73
C GLN A 87 -4.74 21.37 45.85
N ALA A 88 -6.01 21.70 46.10
CA ALA A 88 -7.12 21.24 45.28
C ALA A 88 -6.99 21.70 43.81
N GLN A 89 -6.57 22.94 43.58
CA GLN A 89 -6.32 23.45 42.23
C GLN A 89 -5.19 22.67 41.52
N CYS A 90 -4.05 22.44 42.18
CA CYS A 90 -2.95 21.68 41.61
C CYS A 90 -3.36 20.23 41.29
N ARG A 91 -4.16 19.60 42.15
CA ARG A 91 -4.68 18.25 41.93
C ARG A 91 -5.65 18.21 40.75
N ALA A 92 -6.55 19.18 40.65
CA ALA A 92 -7.44 19.29 39.50
C ALA A 92 -6.67 19.51 38.18
N GLU A 93 -5.62 20.32 38.18
CA GLU A 93 -4.77 20.51 36.99
C GLU A 93 -4.07 19.21 36.57
N ALA A 94 -3.49 18.47 37.53
CA ALA A 94 -2.86 17.19 37.26
C ALA A 94 -3.86 16.18 36.66
N MET A 95 -5.06 16.10 37.22
CA MET A 95 -6.14 15.25 36.69
C MET A 95 -6.56 15.63 35.26
N VAL A 96 -6.69 16.92 34.96
CA VAL A 96 -7.00 17.39 33.60
C VAL A 96 -5.89 17.01 32.62
N ARG A 97 -4.62 17.14 33.03
CA ARG A 97 -3.47 16.72 32.21
C ARG A 97 -3.51 15.22 31.92
N SER A 98 -3.79 14.39 32.93
CA SER A 98 -3.94 12.94 32.77
C SER A 98 -5.12 12.56 31.88
N ALA A 99 -6.27 13.22 32.03
CA ALA A 99 -7.42 13.02 31.14
C ALA A 99 -7.09 13.36 29.66
N ASN A 100 -6.34 14.44 29.42
CA ASN A 100 -5.90 14.78 28.08
C ASN A 100 -4.86 13.78 27.52
N SER A 101 -4.02 13.20 28.40
CA SER A 101 -3.12 12.10 28.06
C SER A 101 -3.92 10.86 27.62
N LEU A 102 -4.93 10.43 28.40
CA LEU A 102 -5.85 9.36 28.04
C LEU A 102 -6.55 9.59 26.69
N PHE A 103 -6.98 10.82 26.42
CA PHE A 103 -7.58 11.18 25.13
C PHE A 103 -6.59 11.03 23.97
N SER A 104 -5.35 11.49 24.17
CA SER A 104 -4.28 11.36 23.18
C SER A 104 -3.94 9.89 22.91
N MET A 105 -3.90 9.05 23.95
CA MET A 105 -3.72 7.61 23.84
C MET A 105 -4.86 6.94 23.06
N THR A 106 -6.10 7.31 23.35
CA THR A 106 -7.27 6.82 22.61
C THR A 106 -7.19 7.15 21.12
N HIS A 107 -6.78 8.37 20.77
CA HIS A 107 -6.59 8.75 19.38
C HIS A 107 -5.46 7.94 18.71
N ALA A 108 -4.35 7.70 19.41
CA ALA A 108 -3.25 6.88 18.90
C ALA A 108 -3.69 5.43 18.64
N LEU A 109 -4.44 4.81 19.55
CA LEU A 109 -4.98 3.46 19.36
C LEU A 109 -5.94 3.38 18.18
N LYS A 110 -6.82 4.37 18.00
CA LYS A 110 -7.69 4.47 16.83
C LYS A 110 -6.89 4.55 15.53
N LEU A 111 -5.82 5.34 15.49
CA LEU A 111 -4.94 5.40 14.32
C LEU A 111 -4.21 4.08 14.07
N MET A 112 -3.72 3.41 15.12
CA MET A 112 -3.06 2.10 14.98
C MET A 112 -3.99 1.06 14.35
N LEU A 113 -5.25 1.02 14.78
CA LEU A 113 -6.27 0.15 14.19
C LEU A 113 -6.56 0.49 12.72
N LEU A 114 -6.82 1.77 12.42
CA LEU A 114 -7.13 2.23 11.06
C LEU A 114 -5.97 1.95 10.08
N ILE A 115 -4.72 2.16 10.50
CA ILE A 115 -3.56 1.90 9.65
C ILE A 115 -3.30 0.40 9.52
N GLY A 116 -3.52 -0.37 10.58
CA GLY A 116 -3.42 -1.83 10.56
C GLY A 116 -4.32 -2.44 9.49
N ASP A 117 -5.59 -2.04 9.47
CA ASP A 117 -6.59 -2.56 8.54
C ASP A 117 -6.29 -2.21 7.07
N GLU A 118 -5.91 -0.95 6.80
CA GLU A 118 -5.57 -0.50 5.44
C GLU A 118 -4.36 -1.27 4.88
N SER A 119 -3.34 -1.52 5.72
CA SER A 119 -2.14 -2.25 5.29
C SER A 119 -2.44 -3.69 4.88
N GLN A 120 -3.39 -4.35 5.52
CA GLN A 120 -3.83 -5.71 5.19
C GLN A 120 -4.65 -5.73 3.91
N LEU A 121 -5.55 -4.75 3.73
CA LEU A 121 -6.35 -4.61 2.52
C LEU A 121 -5.48 -4.37 1.29
N VAL A 122 -4.48 -3.49 1.39
CA VAL A 122 -3.53 -3.23 0.30
C VAL A 122 -2.71 -4.48 -0.05
N ARG A 123 -2.30 -5.28 0.94
CA ARG A 123 -1.61 -6.56 0.70
C ARG A 123 -2.47 -7.54 -0.08
N GLN A 124 -3.70 -7.78 0.38
CA GLN A 124 -4.65 -8.66 -0.32
C GLN A 124 -4.92 -8.19 -1.76
N ARG A 125 -5.05 -6.86 -1.96
CA ARG A 125 -5.23 -6.28 -3.29
C ARG A 125 -4.01 -6.47 -4.19
N ASN A 126 -2.80 -6.35 -3.66
CA ASN A 126 -1.56 -6.59 -4.41
C ASN A 126 -1.41 -8.07 -4.79
N ASP A 127 -1.72 -8.98 -3.87
CA ASP A 127 -1.68 -10.42 -4.14
C ASP A 127 -2.66 -10.78 -5.26
N GLU A 128 -3.89 -10.27 -5.21
CA GLU A 128 -4.87 -10.49 -6.29
C GLU A 128 -4.42 -9.84 -7.61
N LEU A 129 -3.84 -8.64 -7.57
CA LEU A 129 -3.33 -7.98 -8.78
C LEU A 129 -2.19 -8.77 -9.43
N THR A 130 -1.31 -9.36 -8.62
CA THR A 130 -0.20 -10.19 -9.13
C THR A 130 -0.72 -11.50 -9.71
N ARG A 131 -1.72 -12.13 -9.07
CA ARG A 131 -2.42 -13.30 -9.60
C ARG A 131 -3.05 -13.03 -10.97
N VAL A 132 -3.87 -11.98 -11.06
CA VAL A 132 -4.56 -11.59 -12.31
C VAL A 132 -3.54 -11.21 -13.39
N ARG A 133 -2.45 -10.51 -13.05
CA ARG A 133 -1.37 -10.24 -14.02
C ARG A 133 -0.70 -11.51 -14.53
N GLY A 134 -0.51 -12.50 -13.68
CA GLY A 134 0.01 -13.81 -14.07
C GLY A 134 -0.92 -14.53 -15.03
N GLU A 135 -2.22 -14.55 -14.74
CA GLU A 135 -3.26 -15.12 -15.62
C GLU A 135 -3.30 -14.40 -16.97
N VAL A 136 -3.31 -13.07 -16.99
CA VAL A 136 -3.26 -12.27 -18.22
C VAL A 136 -1.98 -12.54 -19.03
N HIS A 137 -0.83 -12.70 -18.37
CA HIS A 137 0.40 -13.05 -19.07
C HIS A 137 0.35 -14.46 -19.66
N ALA A 138 -0.22 -15.42 -18.95
CA ALA A 138 -0.40 -16.78 -19.44
C ALA A 138 -1.38 -16.83 -20.62
N ASP A 139 -2.48 -16.06 -20.57
CA ASP A 139 -3.47 -15.97 -21.65
C ASP A 139 -2.90 -15.27 -22.88
N LYS A 140 -2.11 -14.20 -22.67
CA LYS A 140 -1.39 -13.53 -23.76
C LYS A 140 -0.38 -14.47 -24.41
N LYS A 141 0.34 -15.27 -23.61
CA LYS A 141 1.28 -16.26 -24.13
C LYS A 141 0.56 -17.34 -24.94
N ARG A 142 -0.54 -17.90 -24.41
CA ARG A 142 -1.38 -18.86 -25.13
C ARG A 142 -1.94 -18.29 -26.43
N SER A 143 -2.40 -17.04 -26.41
CA SER A 143 -2.91 -16.36 -27.61
C SER A 143 -1.79 -16.14 -28.63
N ALA A 144 -0.58 -15.78 -28.20
CA ALA A 144 0.56 -15.62 -29.07
C ALA A 144 0.99 -16.95 -29.72
N GLU A 145 0.98 -18.05 -28.96
CA GLU A 145 1.26 -19.40 -29.48
C GLU A 145 0.23 -19.81 -30.55
N ILE A 146 -1.06 -19.57 -30.32
CA ILE A 146 -2.12 -19.87 -31.31
C ILE A 146 -1.96 -18.99 -32.57
N ILE A 147 -1.62 -17.71 -32.42
CA ILE A 147 -1.39 -16.82 -33.57
C ILE A 147 -0.18 -17.29 -34.37
N ASP A 148 0.90 -17.73 -33.71
CA ASP A 148 2.11 -18.24 -34.37
C ASP A 148 1.82 -19.52 -35.17
N GLU A 149 1.00 -20.43 -34.61
CA GLU A 149 0.54 -21.65 -35.29
C GLU A 149 -0.29 -21.33 -36.53
N LEU A 150 -1.28 -20.42 -36.41
CA LEU A 150 -2.12 -20.00 -37.55
C LEU A 150 -1.30 -19.30 -38.64
N LEU A 151 -0.30 -18.49 -38.27
CA LEU A 151 0.54 -17.80 -39.25
C LEU A 151 1.44 -18.79 -40.01
N HIS A 152 1.92 -19.85 -39.35
CA HIS A 152 2.70 -20.90 -39.99
C HIS A 152 1.86 -21.74 -40.97
N ASP A 153 0.62 -22.07 -40.58
CA ASP A 153 -0.30 -22.82 -41.45
C ASP A 153 -0.74 -21.99 -42.67
N ASP A 154 -1.03 -20.69 -42.51
CA ASP A 154 -1.34 -19.82 -43.65
C ASP A 154 -0.15 -19.64 -44.60
N ILE A 155 1.09 -19.61 -44.10
CA ILE A 155 2.30 -19.59 -44.94
C ILE A 155 2.48 -20.91 -45.70
N MET A 156 2.13 -22.05 -45.09
CA MET A 156 2.16 -23.36 -45.76
C MET A 156 1.05 -23.49 -46.82
N VAL A 157 -0.13 -22.91 -46.60
CA VAL A 157 -1.21 -22.88 -47.60
C VAL A 157 -0.82 -22.01 -48.80
N LEU A 158 -0.19 -20.84 -48.57
CA LEU A 158 0.27 -19.98 -49.66
C LEU A 158 1.44 -20.61 -50.47
N HIS A 159 2.36 -21.32 -49.82
CA HIS A 159 3.42 -22.04 -50.55
C HIS A 159 2.93 -23.31 -51.26
N GLY A 160 1.87 -23.95 -50.76
CA GLY A 160 1.22 -25.09 -51.44
C GLY A 160 0.54 -24.68 -52.75
N GLU A 161 -0.01 -23.46 -52.83
CA GLU A 161 -0.58 -22.92 -54.07
C GLU A 161 0.50 -22.51 -55.08
N ASP A 162 1.62 -21.95 -54.62
CA ASP A 162 2.76 -21.59 -55.46
C ASP A 162 3.51 -22.83 -56.03
N GLU A 163 3.64 -23.93 -55.28
CA GLU A 163 4.21 -25.18 -55.80
C GLU A 163 3.30 -25.88 -56.81
N LEU A 164 1.97 -25.81 -56.64
CA LEU A 164 1.00 -26.30 -57.63
C LEU A 164 1.02 -25.45 -58.91
N ALA A 165 1.22 -24.14 -58.81
CA ALA A 165 1.42 -23.26 -59.96
C ALA A 165 2.73 -23.57 -60.71
N ALA A 166 3.83 -23.84 -60.00
CA ALA A 166 5.12 -24.20 -60.60
C ALA A 166 5.11 -25.59 -61.29
N GLN A 167 4.34 -26.55 -60.78
CA GLN A 167 4.18 -27.87 -61.39
C GLN A 167 3.31 -27.84 -62.66
N LEU A 168 2.34 -26.91 -62.76
CA LEU A 168 1.54 -26.71 -63.98
C LEU A 168 2.33 -26.04 -65.12
N GLU A 169 3.26 -25.12 -64.82
CA GLU A 169 4.13 -24.52 -65.85
C GLU A 169 5.17 -25.52 -66.40
N THR A 170 5.67 -26.45 -65.59
CA THR A 170 6.62 -27.49 -66.04
C THR A 170 5.94 -28.62 -66.84
N GLN A 171 4.66 -28.92 -66.62
CA GLN A 171 3.93 -29.85 -67.49
C GLN A 171 3.55 -29.23 -68.85
N THR A 172 3.29 -27.92 -68.92
CA THR A 172 2.89 -27.25 -70.17
C THR A 172 4.07 -27.11 -71.16
N THR A 173 5.30 -27.09 -70.67
CA THR A 173 6.52 -27.01 -71.51
C THR A 173 6.98 -28.35 -72.09
N LEU A 174 6.51 -29.49 -71.55
CA LEU A 174 6.87 -30.84 -72.03
C LEU A 174 5.91 -31.41 -73.10
N VAL A 175 4.76 -30.78 -73.36
CA VAL A 175 3.82 -31.18 -74.43
C VAL A 175 4.02 -30.37 -75.73
N GLY A 176 4.86 -29.33 -75.71
CA GLY A 176 5.09 -28.44 -76.87
C GLY A 176 6.13 -28.90 -77.90
N SER A 177 6.87 -29.98 -77.68
CA SER A 177 7.92 -30.45 -78.60
C SER A 177 7.60 -31.82 -79.21
N GLY A 178 6.62 -31.88 -80.09
CA GLY A 178 6.32 -33.12 -80.81
C GLY A 178 5.20 -32.99 -81.83
N THR A 179 5.56 -33.20 -83.10
CA THR A 179 4.71 -33.45 -84.28
C THR A 179 4.24 -32.21 -85.06
N GLY A 180 4.61 -32.17 -86.35
CA GLY A 180 4.15 -31.14 -87.29
C GLY A 180 5.03 -30.87 -88.51
N SER A 181 5.91 -31.79 -88.92
CA SER A 181 6.42 -31.82 -90.30
C SER A 181 5.33 -32.40 -91.19
N VAL A 182 4.85 -31.61 -92.16
CA VAL A 182 4.34 -31.94 -93.51
C VAL A 182 3.39 -30.82 -93.96
N ALA A 183 3.82 -29.97 -94.90
CA ALA A 183 3.04 -29.61 -96.09
C ALA A 183 3.82 -28.64 -97.00
N GLU A 184 3.84 -29.00 -98.29
CA GLU A 184 3.93 -28.15 -99.49
C GLU A 184 5.19 -27.30 -99.74
N THR A 185 5.90 -27.62 -100.82
CA THR A 185 5.84 -26.81 -102.06
C THR A 185 6.42 -27.62 -103.23
N MET A 186 5.61 -27.77 -104.28
CA MET A 186 5.99 -28.32 -105.57
C MET A 186 6.41 -27.17 -106.50
N VAL A 187 7.35 -27.44 -107.42
CA VAL A 187 7.64 -26.70 -108.68
C VAL A 187 8.45 -25.38 -108.56
N ASN A 188 9.73 -25.41 -108.98
CA ASN A 188 10.17 -24.66 -110.18
C ASN A 188 11.58 -25.05 -110.67
N THR A 189 11.64 -25.38 -111.97
CA THR A 189 12.79 -25.46 -112.92
C THR A 189 13.96 -26.40 -112.65
#